data_AF-A0A836RWH5-F1
#
_entry.id   AF-A0A836RWH5-F1
#
_cell.length_a   1.000
_cell.length_b   1.000
_cell.length_c   1.000
_cell.angle_alpha   90.00
_cell.angle_beta   90.00
_cell.angle_gamma   90.00
#
_symmetry.space_group_name_H-M   'P 1'
#
loop_
_entity.id
_entity.type
_entity.pdbx_description
1 polymer ?
#
loop_
_entity_poly.entity_id
_entity_poly.type
_entity_poly.pdbx_seq_one_letter_code
_entity_poly.pdbx_strand_id
1 'polypeptide(L)'
;MGALQQILQETSGVVDGLRAFELVSLLSRLHRVQGSDEVRVAGEHVAHMLEELDVEAHLENFRGPLGLYEHWGFWEPRGWRLYSAVLERKRSDGAWETIASTKETYLVAVVHSPPGIVEGEARLVGSPENYKGEQIPVVSSLAWEAYYKLVEAGAEAVIAFHERPGVRYWGLYPPFFQEPPSAPAVSIEYRKALELNREKIRVRVDAEYHTFPETPVLLARVGNEGDPVVLLVAHLCHPRPGAHDNASGVAALIEIMAALKAMKERLKENGISVIGVAAPEWTGLEGQPSPRAS
;
A
#
# COMPACT_ATOMS: atom_id res chain seq x y z
N MET A 1 30.95 -30.85 11.01
CA MET A 1 30.42 -29.74 10.19
C MET A 1 30.19 -28.54 11.09
N GLY A 2 30.42 -27.32 10.61
CA GLY A 2 30.12 -26.11 11.41
C GLY A 2 28.61 -25.91 11.56
N ALA A 3 28.18 -25.19 12.61
CA ALA A 3 26.76 -24.97 12.92
C ALA A 3 25.98 -24.38 11.74
N LEU A 4 26.57 -23.46 10.98
CA LEU A 4 25.97 -22.88 9.77
C LEU A 4 25.71 -23.92 8.69
N GLN A 5 26.65 -24.84 8.46
CA GLN A 5 26.51 -25.85 7.42
C GLN A 5 25.40 -26.85 7.75
N GLN A 6 25.24 -27.17 9.03
CA GLN A 6 24.14 -28.01 9.51
C GLN A 6 22.78 -27.30 9.35
N ILE A 7 22.69 -26.00 9.68
CA ILE A 7 21.49 -25.18 9.44
C ILE A 7 21.13 -25.17 7.95
N LEU A 8 22.11 -24.93 7.07
CA LEU A 8 21.87 -24.93 5.62
C LEU A 8 21.39 -26.30 5.13
N GLN A 9 21.96 -27.38 5.64
CA GLN A 9 21.53 -28.73 5.28
C GLN A 9 20.09 -29.02 5.74
N GLU A 10 19.73 -28.63 6.96
CA GLU A 10 18.37 -28.81 7.54
C GLU A 10 17.31 -27.96 6.82
N THR A 11 17.68 -26.78 6.30
CA THR A 11 16.73 -25.83 5.71
C THR A 11 16.67 -25.85 4.17
N SER A 12 17.72 -26.34 3.49
CA SER A 12 17.81 -26.33 2.02
C SER A 12 16.71 -27.13 1.29
N GLY A 13 16.15 -28.15 1.94
CA GLY A 13 15.08 -28.98 1.34
C GLY A 13 13.67 -28.42 1.51
N VAL A 14 13.50 -27.34 2.29
CA VAL A 14 12.18 -26.81 2.67
C VAL A 14 11.90 -25.45 2.03
N VAL A 15 12.95 -24.65 1.84
CA VAL A 15 12.88 -23.36 1.15
C VAL A 15 12.63 -23.58 -0.34
N ASP A 16 11.59 -22.94 -0.88
CA ASP A 16 11.15 -23.12 -2.25
C ASP A 16 10.99 -21.78 -2.98
N GLY A 17 11.89 -21.54 -3.94
CA GLY A 17 11.87 -20.33 -4.75
C GLY A 17 10.67 -20.23 -5.70
N LEU A 18 10.09 -21.37 -6.13
CA LEU A 18 8.91 -21.38 -7.00
C LEU A 18 7.67 -20.98 -6.19
N ARG A 19 7.47 -21.56 -5.01
CA ARG A 19 6.38 -21.16 -4.09
C ARG A 19 6.46 -19.68 -3.74
N ALA A 20 7.65 -19.19 -3.42
CA ALA A 20 7.87 -17.76 -3.16
C ALA A 20 7.49 -16.89 -4.37
N PHE A 21 7.91 -17.29 -5.58
CA PHE A 21 7.57 -16.58 -6.81
C PHE A 21 6.06 -16.59 -7.11
N GLU A 22 5.39 -17.73 -6.92
CA GLU A 22 3.94 -17.88 -7.12
C GLU A 22 3.16 -16.99 -6.15
N LEU A 23 3.58 -16.92 -4.88
CA LEU A 23 2.98 -16.00 -3.92
C LEU A 23 3.20 -14.54 -4.31
N VAL A 24 4.40 -14.16 -4.72
CA VAL A 24 4.66 -12.80 -5.23
C VAL A 24 3.72 -12.50 -6.41
N SER A 25 3.55 -13.44 -7.34
CA SER A 25 2.64 -13.28 -8.48
C SER A 25 1.19 -13.10 -8.05
N LEU A 26 0.73 -13.87 -7.05
CA LEU A 26 -0.62 -13.77 -6.49
C LEU A 26 -0.85 -12.42 -5.81
N LEU A 27 0.01 -12.08 -4.83
CA LEU A 27 -0.11 -10.83 -4.09
C LEU A 27 0.02 -9.61 -5.01
N SER A 28 0.77 -9.74 -6.11
CA SER A 28 0.94 -8.66 -7.09
C SER A 28 -0.27 -8.40 -7.98
N ARG A 29 -1.29 -9.27 -7.91
CA ARG A 29 -2.57 -9.05 -8.59
C ARG A 29 -3.59 -8.32 -7.71
N LEU A 30 -3.31 -8.24 -6.41
CA LEU A 30 -4.20 -7.63 -5.43
C LEU A 30 -3.86 -6.16 -5.21
N HIS A 31 -4.88 -5.31 -5.11
CA HIS A 31 -4.78 -3.91 -4.69
C HIS A 31 -4.90 -3.81 -3.17
N ARG A 32 -3.86 -4.29 -2.47
CA ARG A 32 -3.80 -4.52 -1.02
C ARG A 32 -3.64 -3.22 -0.21
N VAL A 33 -4.34 -2.16 -0.54
CA VAL A 33 -4.23 -0.88 0.19
C VAL A 33 -4.86 -1.00 1.58
N GLN A 34 -4.36 -0.25 2.55
CA GLN A 34 -4.90 -0.17 3.90
C GLN A 34 -6.39 0.23 3.85
N GLY A 35 -7.21 -0.60 4.47
CA GLY A 35 -8.66 -0.43 4.48
C GLY A 35 -9.39 -0.85 3.21
N SER A 36 -8.72 -1.51 2.26
CA SER A 36 -9.38 -2.23 1.16
C SER A 36 -9.73 -3.67 1.57
N ASP A 37 -10.64 -4.33 0.85
CA ASP A 37 -10.94 -5.75 1.13
C ASP A 37 -9.80 -6.68 0.69
N GLU A 38 -9.02 -6.28 -0.32
CA GLU A 38 -8.02 -7.15 -0.94
C GLU A 38 -6.79 -7.37 -0.04
N VAL A 39 -6.55 -6.50 0.95
CA VAL A 39 -5.51 -6.76 1.96
C VAL A 39 -5.92 -7.91 2.89
N ARG A 40 -7.20 -8.06 3.22
CA ARG A 40 -7.70 -9.23 3.97
C ARG A 40 -7.52 -10.50 3.15
N VAL A 41 -7.92 -10.47 1.87
CA VAL A 41 -7.75 -11.60 0.94
C VAL A 41 -6.26 -12.01 0.85
N ALA A 42 -5.35 -11.04 0.80
CA ALA A 42 -3.92 -11.32 0.86
C ALA A 42 -3.50 -12.04 2.16
N GLY A 43 -4.02 -11.60 3.31
CA GLY A 43 -3.76 -12.23 4.61
C GLY A 43 -4.27 -13.67 4.67
N GLU A 44 -5.46 -13.94 4.13
CA GLU A 44 -6.06 -15.28 4.04
C GLU A 44 -5.20 -16.23 3.20
N HIS A 45 -4.70 -15.77 2.04
CA HIS A 45 -3.79 -16.56 1.21
C HIS A 45 -2.47 -16.88 1.91
N VAL A 46 -1.90 -15.91 2.63
CA VAL A 46 -0.65 -16.12 3.39
C VAL A 46 -0.86 -17.09 4.55
N ALA A 47 -1.97 -16.95 5.28
CA ALA A 47 -2.33 -17.85 6.37
C ALA A 47 -2.47 -19.30 5.87
N HIS A 48 -3.18 -19.48 4.75
CA HIS A 48 -3.36 -20.79 4.14
C HIS A 48 -2.02 -21.42 3.71
N MET A 49 -1.11 -20.63 3.13
CA MET A 49 0.21 -21.13 2.74
C MET A 49 1.05 -21.57 3.95
N LEU A 50 0.99 -20.85 5.07
CA LEU A 50 1.67 -21.25 6.30
C LEU A 50 1.07 -22.52 6.90
N GLU A 51 -0.25 -22.69 6.84
CA GLU A 51 -0.96 -23.89 7.26
C GLU A 51 -0.51 -25.12 6.43
N GLU A 52 -0.42 -24.99 5.09
CA GLU A 52 0.10 -26.04 4.20
C GLU A 52 1.55 -26.44 4.54
N LEU A 53 2.32 -25.51 5.10
CA LEU A 53 3.70 -25.72 5.55
C LEU A 53 3.81 -26.21 7.01
N ASP A 54 2.68 -26.52 7.65
CA ASP A 54 2.59 -26.93 9.05
C ASP A 54 3.20 -25.90 10.02
N VAL A 55 3.15 -24.61 9.67
CA VAL A 55 3.54 -23.50 10.55
C VAL A 55 2.30 -23.04 11.31
N GLU A 56 2.38 -22.98 12.63
CA GLU A 56 1.30 -22.46 13.45
C GLU A 56 1.09 -20.98 13.14
N ALA A 57 -0.05 -20.63 12.53
CA ALA A 57 -0.38 -19.28 12.13
C ALA A 57 -1.82 -18.91 12.51
N HIS A 58 -2.00 -17.67 12.96
CA HIS A 58 -3.28 -17.10 13.33
C HIS A 58 -3.47 -15.80 12.56
N LEU A 59 -4.59 -15.68 11.85
CA LEU A 59 -4.99 -14.45 11.17
C LEU A 59 -6.08 -13.76 11.99
N GLU A 60 -5.76 -12.64 12.62
CA GLU A 60 -6.73 -11.81 13.30
C GLU A 60 -7.17 -10.65 12.42
N ASN A 61 -8.48 -10.53 12.20
CA ASN A 61 -9.07 -9.43 11.45
C ASN A 61 -9.70 -8.44 12.42
N PHE A 62 -8.98 -7.35 12.68
CA PHE A 62 -9.50 -6.29 13.53
C PHE A 62 -10.49 -5.42 12.76
N ARG A 63 -11.63 -5.11 13.39
CA ARG A 63 -12.68 -4.26 12.79
C ARG A 63 -12.73 -2.90 13.45
N GLY A 64 -12.76 -1.87 12.61
CA GLY A 64 -12.84 -0.49 13.06
C GLY A 64 -11.48 0.02 13.56
N PRO A 65 -11.46 1.24 14.13
CA PRO A 65 -10.22 1.80 14.61
C PRO A 65 -9.67 0.98 15.78
N LEU A 66 -8.47 0.45 15.61
CA LEU A 66 -7.64 -0.22 16.60
C LEU A 66 -7.16 0.68 17.74
N GLY A 67 -7.41 1.99 17.67
CA GLY A 67 -6.93 2.95 18.67
C GLY A 67 -5.42 3.13 18.59
N LEU A 68 -4.81 2.86 17.42
CA LEU A 68 -3.36 2.93 17.24
C LEU A 68 -2.80 4.32 17.53
N TYR A 69 -3.62 5.36 17.40
CA TYR A 69 -3.18 6.72 17.72
C TYR A 69 -2.85 6.88 19.20
N GLU A 70 -3.73 6.40 20.07
CA GLU A 70 -3.61 6.54 21.53
C GLU A 70 -2.38 5.78 22.06
N HIS A 71 -2.05 4.67 21.42
CA HIS A 71 -0.95 3.82 21.83
C HIS A 71 0.36 4.19 21.13
N TRP A 72 0.34 4.37 19.81
CA TRP A 72 1.52 4.39 18.94
C TRP A 72 1.61 5.65 18.06
N GLY A 73 0.65 6.57 18.13
CA GLY A 73 0.66 7.85 17.42
C GLY A 73 0.28 7.76 15.93
N PHE A 74 -0.18 6.60 15.45
CA PHE A 74 -0.56 6.39 14.06
C PHE A 74 -2.07 6.49 13.85
N TRP A 75 -2.46 7.18 12.79
CA TRP A 75 -3.86 7.28 12.40
C TRP A 75 -4.24 6.16 11.44
N GLU A 76 -5.39 5.57 11.68
CA GLU A 76 -5.92 4.54 10.81
C GLU A 76 -6.70 5.19 9.65
N PRO A 77 -6.29 4.98 8.38
CA PRO A 77 -7.07 5.39 7.25
C PRO A 77 -8.48 4.83 7.28
N ARG A 78 -9.39 5.62 6.75
CA ARG A 78 -10.73 5.18 6.38
C ARG A 78 -10.65 4.01 5.38
N GLY A 79 -11.64 3.13 5.45
CA GLY A 79 -11.81 2.08 4.44
C GLY A 79 -12.01 2.68 3.04
N TRP A 80 -11.43 2.04 2.03
CA TRP A 80 -11.44 2.54 0.66
C TRP A 80 -11.36 1.43 -0.37
N ARG A 81 -12.25 1.50 -1.35
CA ARG A 81 -12.31 0.59 -2.49
C ARG A 81 -12.23 1.40 -3.79
N LEU A 82 -11.31 1.02 -4.66
CA LEU A 82 -11.14 1.61 -5.98
C LEU A 82 -11.78 0.72 -7.05
N TYR A 83 -12.67 1.31 -7.87
CA TYR A 83 -13.24 0.65 -9.05
C TYR A 83 -12.49 1.05 -10.32
N SER A 84 -12.26 2.35 -10.53
CA SER A 84 -11.45 2.83 -11.65
C SER A 84 -10.93 4.24 -11.44
N ALA A 85 -9.83 4.58 -12.13
CA ALA A 85 -9.42 5.97 -12.33
C ALA A 85 -8.99 6.17 -13.78
N VAL A 86 -9.38 7.31 -14.35
CA VAL A 86 -9.12 7.66 -15.74
C VAL A 86 -8.78 9.15 -15.82
N LEU A 87 -7.69 9.47 -16.51
CA LEU A 87 -7.37 10.80 -16.97
C LEU A 87 -7.54 10.84 -18.49
N GLU A 88 -8.35 11.78 -18.97
CA GLU A 88 -8.61 11.98 -20.39
C GLU A 88 -8.20 13.39 -20.83
N ARG A 89 -7.76 13.54 -22.08
CA ARG A 89 -7.51 14.83 -22.74
C ARG A 89 -8.56 15.05 -23.83
N LYS A 90 -9.03 16.28 -23.99
CA LYS A 90 -9.95 16.64 -25.06
C LYS A 90 -9.20 16.81 -26.37
N ARG A 91 -9.60 16.05 -27.39
CA ARG A 91 -9.06 16.16 -28.75
C ARG A 91 -9.68 17.32 -29.51
N SER A 92 -9.06 17.70 -30.62
CA SER A 92 -9.52 18.75 -31.53
C SER A 92 -10.87 18.45 -32.20
N ASP A 93 -11.19 17.17 -32.40
CA ASP A 93 -12.50 16.70 -32.90
C ASP A 93 -13.59 16.68 -31.82
N GLY A 94 -13.27 17.11 -30.59
CA GLY A 94 -14.17 17.16 -29.46
C GLY A 94 -14.31 15.84 -28.69
N ALA A 95 -13.69 14.75 -29.16
CA ALA A 95 -13.66 13.47 -28.46
C ALA A 95 -12.70 13.49 -27.26
N TRP A 96 -12.87 12.55 -26.34
CA TRP A 96 -11.97 12.35 -25.21
C TRP A 96 -10.99 11.22 -25.52
N GLU A 97 -9.71 11.47 -25.25
CA GLU A 97 -8.61 10.50 -25.40
C GLU A 97 -8.10 10.10 -24.02
N THR A 98 -8.07 8.81 -23.71
CA THR A 98 -7.48 8.32 -22.47
C THR A 98 -5.97 8.53 -22.47
N ILE A 99 -5.48 9.30 -21.49
CA ILE A 99 -4.06 9.54 -21.25
C ILE A 99 -3.48 8.54 -20.25
N ALA A 100 -4.24 8.20 -19.22
CA ALA A 100 -3.85 7.21 -18.21
C ALA A 100 -5.10 6.56 -17.60
N SER A 101 -5.01 5.28 -17.25
CA SER A 101 -6.10 4.62 -16.53
C SER A 101 -5.65 3.43 -15.69
N THR A 102 -6.50 3.03 -14.75
CA THR A 102 -6.32 1.81 -13.96
C THR A 102 -6.31 0.52 -14.78
N LYS A 103 -6.75 0.55 -16.05
CA LYS A 103 -6.58 -0.57 -16.98
C LYS A 103 -5.10 -0.81 -17.34
N GLU A 104 -4.29 0.25 -17.35
CA GLU A 104 -2.85 0.17 -17.58
C GLU A 104 -2.11 -0.14 -16.27
N THR A 105 -2.42 0.63 -15.22
CA THR A 105 -1.84 0.43 -13.88
C THR A 105 -2.70 1.07 -12.81
N TYR A 106 -2.88 0.37 -11.67
CA TYR A 106 -3.61 0.90 -10.51
C TYR A 106 -2.93 2.12 -9.89
N LEU A 107 -1.64 2.33 -10.15
CA LEU A 107 -0.88 3.51 -9.68
C LEU A 107 -1.38 4.83 -10.29
N VAL A 108 -2.26 4.78 -11.30
CA VAL A 108 -2.94 5.98 -11.80
C VAL A 108 -3.88 6.57 -10.74
N ALA A 109 -4.49 5.76 -9.89
CA ALA A 109 -5.26 6.30 -8.77
C ALA A 109 -4.31 6.69 -7.63
N VAL A 110 -4.41 7.93 -7.15
CA VAL A 110 -3.82 8.27 -5.86
C VAL A 110 -4.59 7.49 -4.79
N VAL A 111 -3.88 6.79 -3.92
CA VAL A 111 -4.50 5.96 -2.89
C VAL A 111 -5.31 6.83 -1.93
N HIS A 112 -6.53 6.38 -1.62
CA HIS A 112 -7.54 7.13 -0.89
C HIS A 112 -7.97 8.42 -1.59
N SER A 113 -7.84 8.52 -2.92
CA SER A 113 -8.48 9.59 -3.70
C SER A 113 -10.01 9.48 -3.62
N PRO A 114 -10.73 10.61 -3.52
CA PRO A 114 -12.18 10.58 -3.46
C PRO A 114 -12.79 10.35 -4.84
N PRO A 115 -14.02 9.80 -4.91
CA PRO A 115 -14.73 9.69 -6.18
C PRO A 115 -15.09 11.07 -6.71
N GLY A 116 -15.14 11.20 -8.03
CA GLY A 116 -15.52 12.45 -8.68
C GLY A 116 -15.25 12.47 -10.17
N ILE A 117 -15.93 13.37 -10.86
CA ILE A 117 -15.68 13.69 -12.28
C ILE A 117 -15.49 15.18 -12.38
N VAL A 118 -14.30 15.61 -12.80
CA VAL A 118 -13.94 17.02 -12.91
C VAL A 118 -13.37 17.27 -14.29
N GLU A 119 -13.89 18.29 -14.96
CA GLU A 119 -13.40 18.77 -16.25
C GLU A 119 -12.83 20.18 -16.07
N GLY A 120 -11.66 20.42 -16.65
CA GLY A 120 -11.02 21.72 -16.54
C GLY A 120 -9.79 21.84 -17.40
N GLU A 121 -9.16 23.00 -17.36
CA GLU A 121 -7.84 23.20 -17.95
C GLU A 121 -6.78 22.75 -16.96
N ALA A 122 -5.84 21.92 -17.40
CA ALA A 122 -4.68 21.52 -16.61
C ALA A 122 -3.59 22.59 -16.64
N ARG A 123 -2.87 22.74 -15.52
CA ARG A 123 -1.74 23.66 -15.42
C ARG A 123 -0.52 22.93 -14.88
N LEU A 124 0.59 22.96 -15.61
CA LEU A 124 1.86 22.46 -15.08
C LEU A 124 2.41 23.45 -14.05
N VAL A 125 2.32 23.06 -12.79
CA VAL A 125 2.75 23.87 -11.63
C VAL A 125 4.18 23.51 -11.20
N GLY A 126 4.57 22.24 -11.37
CA GLY A 126 5.80 21.73 -10.77
C GLY A 126 5.59 21.50 -9.28
N SER A 127 6.30 22.22 -8.41
CA SER A 127 6.13 22.08 -6.96
C SER A 127 4.77 22.60 -6.48
N PRO A 128 4.03 21.87 -5.60
CA PRO A 128 2.71 22.25 -5.12
C PRO A 128 2.60 23.69 -4.56
N GLU A 129 3.68 24.19 -3.95
CA GLU A 129 3.76 25.51 -3.34
C GLU A 129 3.61 26.66 -4.34
N ASN A 130 3.78 26.39 -5.64
CA ASN A 130 3.65 27.39 -6.71
C ASN A 130 2.21 27.53 -7.21
N TYR A 131 1.26 26.74 -6.72
CA TYR A 131 -0.13 26.80 -7.16
C TYR A 131 -0.81 28.08 -6.65
N LYS A 132 -1.58 28.73 -7.54
CA LYS A 132 -2.23 30.02 -7.27
C LYS A 132 -3.76 29.99 -7.43
N GLY A 133 -4.35 28.81 -7.63
CA GLY A 133 -5.79 28.66 -7.89
C GLY A 133 -6.16 28.59 -9.39
N GLU A 134 -7.46 28.42 -9.64
CA GLU A 134 -8.18 28.57 -10.92
C GLU A 134 -8.12 27.40 -11.94
N GLN A 135 -7.20 26.45 -11.80
CA GLN A 135 -6.95 25.41 -12.81
C GLN A 135 -6.68 24.06 -12.15
N ILE A 136 -6.70 22.95 -12.89
CA ILE A 136 -6.35 21.65 -12.35
C ILE A 136 -4.81 21.55 -12.25
N PRO A 137 -4.21 21.55 -11.05
CA PRO A 137 -2.76 21.52 -10.90
C PRO A 137 -2.16 20.18 -11.31
N VAL A 138 -1.08 20.24 -12.09
CA VAL A 138 -0.17 19.14 -12.40
C VAL A 138 1.13 19.35 -11.61
N VAL A 139 1.37 18.51 -10.59
CA VAL A 139 2.41 18.72 -9.56
C VAL A 139 3.40 17.57 -9.45
N SER A 140 4.67 17.87 -9.13
CA SER A 140 5.79 16.91 -9.07
C SER A 140 5.91 16.14 -7.75
N SER A 141 5.07 16.48 -6.77
CA SER A 141 4.93 15.75 -5.51
C SER A 141 3.52 15.90 -4.97
N LEU A 142 3.01 14.87 -4.28
CA LEU A 142 1.68 14.91 -3.68
C LEU A 142 1.65 14.13 -2.36
N ALA A 143 2.30 14.68 -1.33
CA ALA A 143 2.07 14.26 0.05
C ALA A 143 0.69 14.77 0.54
N TRP A 144 0.19 14.22 1.64
CA TRP A 144 -1.15 14.54 2.15
C TRP A 144 -1.30 16.05 2.44
N GLU A 145 -0.31 16.71 3.05
CA GLU A 145 -0.36 18.15 3.33
C GLU A 145 -0.42 18.99 2.05
N ALA A 146 0.34 18.58 1.02
CA ALA A 146 0.36 19.27 -0.26
C ALA A 146 -1.00 19.18 -0.95
N TYR A 147 -1.63 18.01 -0.90
CA TYR A 147 -2.98 17.81 -1.43
C TYR A 147 -3.98 18.76 -0.77
N TYR A 148 -4.05 18.80 0.56
CA TYR A 148 -5.01 19.66 1.27
C TYR A 148 -4.77 21.14 0.97
N LYS A 149 -3.51 21.61 0.91
CA LYS A 149 -3.19 22.99 0.51
C LYS A 149 -3.65 23.32 -0.91
N LEU A 150 -3.51 22.40 -1.86
CA LEU A 150 -3.98 22.60 -3.23
C LEU A 150 -5.50 22.74 -3.28
N VAL A 151 -6.22 21.88 -2.54
CA VAL A 151 -7.68 21.90 -2.46
C VAL A 151 -8.19 23.17 -1.77
N GLU A 152 -7.57 23.58 -0.66
CA GLU A 152 -7.88 24.85 0.02
C GLU A 152 -7.65 26.08 -0.88
N ALA A 153 -6.65 26.02 -1.76
CA ALA A 153 -6.40 27.03 -2.79
C ALA A 153 -7.35 26.94 -4.00
N GLY A 154 -8.35 26.03 -3.98
CA GLY A 154 -9.41 25.92 -4.98
C GLY A 154 -9.17 24.90 -6.08
N ALA A 155 -8.24 23.94 -5.91
CA ALA A 155 -8.11 22.83 -6.85
C ALA A 155 -9.32 21.87 -6.76
N GLU A 156 -10.06 21.74 -7.86
CA GLU A 156 -11.19 20.80 -7.94
C GLU A 156 -10.76 19.36 -8.27
N ALA A 157 -9.57 19.17 -8.83
CA ALA A 157 -8.91 17.88 -9.03
C ALA A 157 -7.39 18.07 -8.95
N VAL A 158 -6.61 17.01 -8.75
CA VAL A 158 -5.14 17.08 -8.71
C VAL A 158 -4.50 16.01 -9.58
N ILE A 159 -3.46 16.36 -10.34
CA ILE A 159 -2.68 15.43 -11.15
C ILE A 159 -1.25 15.41 -10.60
N ALA A 160 -0.82 14.29 -10.06
CA ALA A 160 0.54 14.11 -9.54
C ALA A 160 1.45 13.42 -10.56
N PHE A 161 2.71 13.80 -10.59
CA PHE A 161 3.77 13.08 -11.29
C PHE A 161 5.03 13.07 -10.44
N HIS A 162 6.04 12.31 -10.86
CA HIS A 162 7.38 12.36 -10.28
C HIS A 162 8.37 12.58 -11.41
N GLU A 163 9.48 13.29 -11.18
CA GLU A 163 10.49 13.60 -12.22
C GLU A 163 11.32 12.39 -12.70
N ARG A 164 10.99 11.18 -12.25
CA ARG A 164 11.67 9.93 -12.64
C ARG A 164 10.69 9.09 -13.47
N PRO A 165 11.20 8.22 -14.36
CA PRO A 165 10.35 7.39 -15.19
C PRO A 165 9.39 6.52 -14.39
N GLY A 166 8.21 6.27 -14.98
CA GLY A 166 7.16 5.44 -14.40
C GLY A 166 6.09 6.24 -13.65
N VAL A 167 4.94 5.60 -13.42
CA VAL A 167 3.88 6.13 -12.56
C VAL A 167 4.23 5.78 -11.12
N ARG A 168 4.14 6.76 -10.22
CA ARG A 168 4.49 6.56 -8.80
C ARG A 168 3.25 6.37 -7.95
N TYR A 169 3.45 5.58 -6.90
CA TYR A 169 2.51 5.50 -5.80
C TYR A 169 2.50 6.83 -5.01
N TRP A 170 1.29 7.36 -4.80
CA TRP A 170 0.99 8.42 -3.84
C TRP A 170 -0.22 8.00 -3.01
N GLY A 171 -0.32 8.47 -1.77
CA GLY A 171 -1.45 8.17 -0.89
C GLY A 171 -1.81 9.34 0.01
N LEU A 172 -3.11 9.53 0.23
CA LEU A 172 -3.65 10.59 1.10
C LEU A 172 -3.88 10.12 2.54
N TYR A 173 -4.15 8.83 2.73
CA TYR A 173 -4.36 8.18 4.03
C TYR A 173 -5.19 8.99 5.05
N PRO A 174 -6.40 9.47 4.69
CA PRO A 174 -7.19 10.29 5.58
C PRO A 174 -7.63 9.48 6.80
N PRO A 175 -7.38 9.99 8.03
CA PRO A 175 -7.86 9.33 9.24
C PRO A 175 -9.37 9.11 9.23
N PHE A 176 -9.85 7.99 9.80
CA PHE A 176 -11.27 7.63 9.75
C PHE A 176 -12.24 8.68 10.37
N PHE A 177 -11.77 9.50 11.31
CA PHE A 177 -12.55 10.54 12.00
C PHE A 177 -12.46 11.92 11.34
N GLN A 178 -11.56 12.12 10.36
CA GLN A 178 -11.48 13.37 9.61
C GLN A 178 -12.42 13.34 8.40
N GLU A 179 -12.80 14.53 7.92
CA GLU A 179 -13.50 14.65 6.65
C GLU A 179 -12.65 14.06 5.52
N PRO A 180 -13.26 13.27 4.62
CA PRO A 180 -12.51 12.70 3.51
C PRO A 180 -12.01 13.80 2.56
N PRO A 181 -10.93 13.53 1.82
CA PRO A 181 -10.53 14.31 0.66
C PRO A 181 -11.74 14.65 -0.25
N SER A 182 -11.78 15.84 -0.83
CA SER A 182 -12.93 16.30 -1.65
C SER A 182 -12.68 16.42 -3.15
N ALA A 183 -11.42 16.41 -3.60
CA ALA A 183 -11.03 16.57 -5.00
C ALA A 183 -10.39 15.27 -5.54
N PRO A 184 -10.89 14.69 -6.65
CA PRO A 184 -10.28 13.50 -7.25
C PRO A 184 -8.82 13.77 -7.65
N ALA A 185 -7.97 12.77 -7.42
CA ALA A 185 -6.54 12.86 -7.58
C ALA A 185 -6.00 11.63 -8.32
N VAL A 186 -5.19 11.87 -9.34
CA VAL A 186 -4.59 10.83 -10.19
C VAL A 186 -3.09 11.04 -10.33
N SER A 187 -2.35 9.97 -10.62
CA SER A 187 -0.93 10.04 -10.94
C SER A 187 -0.62 9.58 -12.36
N ILE A 188 0.34 10.25 -12.98
CA ILE A 188 0.78 9.96 -14.35
C ILE A 188 2.32 9.97 -14.44
N GLU A 189 2.81 9.43 -15.56
CA GLU A 189 4.22 9.44 -15.90
C GLU A 189 4.70 10.85 -16.27
N TYR A 190 5.97 11.14 -15.99
CA TYR A 190 6.59 12.45 -16.16
C TYR A 190 6.37 13.09 -17.53
N ARG A 191 6.63 12.36 -18.64
CA ARG A 191 6.49 12.91 -19.99
C ARG A 191 5.05 13.26 -20.31
N LYS A 192 4.10 12.40 -19.90
CA LYS A 192 2.66 12.70 -20.04
C LYS A 192 2.32 14.00 -19.30
N ALA A 193 2.86 14.22 -18.10
CA ALA A 193 2.61 15.44 -17.32
C ALA A 193 3.11 16.73 -18.01
N LEU A 194 4.25 16.67 -18.70
CA LEU A 194 4.79 17.82 -19.44
C LEU A 194 3.89 18.26 -20.60
N GLU A 195 3.11 17.34 -21.16
CA GLU A 195 2.20 17.59 -22.28
C GLU A 195 0.83 18.15 -21.85
N LEU A 196 0.51 18.20 -20.55
CA LEU A 196 -0.82 18.61 -20.08
C LEU A 196 -0.97 20.12 -19.84
N ASN A 197 0.09 20.91 -19.98
CA ASN A 197 0.02 22.33 -19.67
C ASN A 197 -0.93 23.07 -20.64
N ARG A 198 -2.01 23.64 -20.09
CA ARG A 198 -3.12 24.28 -20.81
C ARG A 198 -3.99 23.35 -21.65
N GLU A 199 -3.91 22.05 -21.40
CA GLU A 199 -4.80 21.07 -22.04
C GLU A 199 -6.15 21.01 -21.32
N LYS A 200 -7.24 20.83 -22.06
CA LYS A 200 -8.54 20.54 -21.47
C LYS A 200 -8.60 19.06 -21.11
N ILE A 201 -8.71 18.77 -19.82
CA ILE A 201 -8.68 17.40 -19.29
C ILE A 201 -9.97 17.05 -18.56
N ARG A 202 -10.15 15.74 -18.35
CA ARG A 202 -11.17 15.18 -17.46
C ARG A 202 -10.51 14.18 -16.53
N VAL A 203 -10.65 14.40 -15.22
CA VAL A 203 -10.30 13.43 -14.19
C VAL A 203 -11.57 12.70 -13.77
N ARG A 204 -11.53 11.38 -13.79
CA ARG A 204 -12.60 10.54 -13.23
C ARG A 204 -12.01 9.51 -12.28
N VAL A 205 -12.45 9.56 -11.03
CA VAL A 205 -12.17 8.54 -10.02
C VAL A 205 -13.50 7.92 -9.59
N ASP A 206 -13.57 6.61 -9.67
CA ASP A 206 -14.69 5.80 -9.20
C ASP A 206 -14.17 4.95 -8.03
N ALA A 207 -14.58 5.34 -6.83
CA ALA A 207 -14.12 4.78 -5.58
C ALA A 207 -15.20 4.95 -4.49
N GLU A 208 -15.07 4.18 -3.42
CA GLU A 208 -16.00 4.19 -2.29
C GLU A 208 -15.21 4.24 -0.98
N TYR A 209 -15.65 5.11 -0.06
CA TYR A 209 -15.16 5.07 1.31
C TYR A 209 -16.14 4.31 2.21
N HIS A 210 -15.61 3.56 3.16
CA HIS A 210 -16.40 2.87 4.19
C HIS A 210 -15.78 3.02 5.59
N THR A 211 -16.64 2.95 6.60
CA THR A 211 -16.33 3.38 7.97
C THR A 211 -15.62 2.34 8.83
N PHE A 212 -15.63 1.08 8.41
CA PHE A 212 -15.06 -0.04 9.17
C PHE A 212 -14.16 -0.87 8.26
N PRO A 213 -12.92 -0.42 8.02
CA PRO A 213 -11.93 -1.28 7.38
C PRO A 213 -11.64 -2.51 8.26
N GLU A 214 -11.30 -3.62 7.62
CA GLU A 214 -10.74 -4.79 8.28
C GLU A 214 -9.21 -4.71 8.18
N THR A 215 -8.55 -4.88 9.32
CA THR A 215 -7.10 -4.88 9.45
C THR A 215 -6.62 -6.30 9.72
N PRO A 216 -6.15 -7.04 8.71
CA PRO A 216 -5.60 -8.37 8.89
C PRO A 216 -4.21 -8.28 9.55
N VAL A 217 -4.04 -8.98 10.67
CA VAL A 217 -2.74 -9.19 11.30
C VAL A 217 -2.51 -10.68 11.40
N LEU A 218 -1.51 -11.15 10.66
CA LEU A 218 -1.07 -12.52 10.68
C LEU A 218 0.08 -12.68 11.67
N LEU A 219 -0.04 -13.65 12.58
CA LEU A 219 0.99 -14.05 13.52
C LEU A 219 1.34 -15.52 13.29
N ALA A 220 2.59 -15.80 12.96
CA ALA A 220 3.10 -17.15 12.74
C ALA A 220 4.17 -17.48 13.77
N ARG A 221 4.05 -18.59 14.53
CA ARG A 221 4.98 -18.93 15.61
C ARG A 221 5.76 -20.21 15.32
N VAL A 222 7.05 -20.19 15.64
CA VAL A 222 7.88 -21.39 15.78
C VAL A 222 8.69 -21.29 17.07
N GLY A 223 8.58 -22.31 17.93
CA GLY A 223 9.21 -22.35 19.27
C GLY A 223 8.16 -22.67 20.34
N ASN A 224 8.48 -22.40 21.62
CA ASN A 224 7.51 -22.55 22.71
C ASN A 224 6.92 -21.19 23.14
N GLU A 225 5.70 -21.23 23.63
CA GLU A 225 5.13 -20.09 24.33
C GLU A 225 5.92 -19.78 25.60
N GLY A 226 6.16 -18.49 25.87
CA GLY A 226 6.92 -18.02 27.04
C GLY A 226 8.43 -17.88 26.83
N ASP A 227 9.01 -18.51 25.80
CA ASP A 227 10.41 -18.32 25.44
C ASP A 227 10.66 -16.91 24.85
N PRO A 228 11.85 -16.32 25.04
CA PRO A 228 12.26 -15.09 24.36
C PRO A 228 11.99 -15.11 22.84
N VAL A 229 11.37 -14.05 22.34
CA VAL A 229 10.88 -13.96 20.96
C VAL A 229 11.79 -13.09 20.09
N VAL A 230 12.15 -13.60 18.91
CA VAL A 230 12.63 -12.81 17.79
C VAL A 230 11.44 -12.49 16.86
N LEU A 231 11.22 -11.21 16.56
CA LEU A 231 10.18 -10.77 15.64
C LEU A 231 10.72 -10.61 14.22
N LEU A 232 10.03 -11.21 13.26
CA LEU A 232 10.26 -11.01 11.83
C LEU A 232 9.02 -10.35 11.23
N VAL A 233 9.17 -9.21 10.57
CA VAL A 233 8.03 -8.40 10.12
C VAL A 233 8.10 -8.17 8.62
N ALA A 234 6.98 -8.32 7.93
CA ALA A 234 6.80 -7.91 6.55
C ALA A 234 5.43 -7.23 6.39
N HIS A 235 5.38 -6.04 5.78
CA HIS A 235 4.07 -5.42 5.60
C HIS A 235 3.28 -6.03 4.45
N LEU A 236 1.98 -6.15 4.65
CA LEU A 236 1.02 -6.83 3.78
C LEU A 236 0.30 -5.87 2.82
N CYS A 237 0.44 -4.57 3.00
CA CYS A 237 -0.26 -3.60 2.17
C CYS A 237 0.61 -2.99 1.09
N HIS A 238 0.05 -2.76 -0.10
CA HIS A 238 0.58 -1.89 -1.15
C HIS A 238 -0.45 -1.80 -2.30
N PRO A 239 -0.56 -0.69 -3.04
CA PRO A 239 -1.31 -0.70 -4.29
C PRO A 239 -0.72 -1.69 -5.30
N ARG A 240 -1.59 -2.32 -6.08
CA ARG A 240 -1.18 -3.18 -7.20
C ARG A 240 -0.21 -2.44 -8.16
N PRO A 241 0.92 -3.05 -8.58
CA PRO A 241 1.29 -4.44 -8.36
C PRO A 241 2.08 -4.72 -7.08
N GLY A 242 2.84 -3.79 -6.49
CA GLY A 242 3.48 -4.02 -5.17
C GLY A 242 4.32 -5.32 -5.03
N ALA A 243 5.01 -5.73 -6.09
CA ALA A 243 5.78 -6.98 -6.12
C ALA A 243 7.01 -6.92 -5.20
N HIS A 244 7.82 -5.87 -5.36
CA HIS A 244 8.98 -5.62 -4.52
C HIS A 244 8.60 -5.03 -3.16
N ASP A 245 7.60 -4.16 -3.17
CA ASP A 245 7.07 -3.46 -2.00
C ASP A 245 5.60 -3.87 -1.83
N ASN A 246 5.26 -4.84 -0.99
CA ASN A 246 6.19 -5.74 -0.28
C ASN A 246 5.80 -7.22 -0.41
N ALA A 247 5.24 -7.63 -1.56
CA ALA A 247 4.93 -9.04 -1.80
C ALA A 247 6.16 -9.94 -1.66
N SER A 248 7.34 -9.49 -2.11
CA SER A 248 8.59 -10.23 -1.95
C SER A 248 9.03 -10.36 -0.49
N GLY A 249 8.81 -9.35 0.34
CA GLY A 249 9.10 -9.44 1.78
C GLY A 249 8.16 -10.42 2.48
N VAL A 250 6.87 -10.44 2.12
CA VAL A 250 5.91 -11.42 2.63
C VAL A 250 6.29 -12.84 2.19
N ALA A 251 6.68 -13.04 0.93
CA ALA A 251 7.15 -14.34 0.46
C ALA A 251 8.44 -14.80 1.16
N ALA A 252 9.40 -13.89 1.35
CA ALA A 252 10.62 -14.19 2.10
C ALA A 252 10.30 -14.58 3.56
N LEU A 253 9.35 -13.89 4.21
CA LEU A 253 8.93 -14.22 5.57
C LEU A 253 8.42 -15.66 5.64
N ILE A 254 7.54 -16.08 4.74
CA ILE A 254 6.98 -17.45 4.74
C ILE A 254 8.06 -18.50 4.56
N GLU A 255 8.99 -18.29 3.61
CA GLU A 255 10.10 -19.23 3.38
C GLU A 255 11.03 -19.31 4.60
N ILE A 256 11.27 -18.18 5.28
CA ILE A 256 12.01 -18.17 6.54
C ILE A 256 11.26 -18.94 7.62
N MET A 257 9.94 -18.75 7.74
CA MET A 257 9.13 -19.48 8.72
C MET A 257 9.12 -21.00 8.45
N ALA A 258 9.08 -21.43 7.18
CA ALA A 258 9.21 -22.83 6.79
C ALA A 258 10.57 -23.42 7.19
N ALA A 259 11.65 -22.68 6.92
CA ALA A 259 13.00 -23.07 7.34
C ALA A 259 13.12 -23.17 8.88
N LEU A 260 12.57 -22.20 9.61
CA LEU A 260 12.56 -22.20 11.07
C LEU A 260 11.76 -23.38 11.63
N LYS A 261 10.62 -23.70 11.01
CA LYS A 261 9.80 -24.86 11.38
C LYS A 261 10.57 -26.17 11.28
N ALA A 262 11.40 -26.35 10.26
CA ALA A 262 12.28 -27.53 10.15
C ALA A 262 13.35 -27.59 11.26
N MET A 263 13.70 -26.45 11.86
CA MET A 263 14.63 -26.33 12.98
C MET A 263 13.93 -26.20 14.35
N LYS A 264 12.62 -26.50 14.43
CA LYS A 264 11.81 -26.27 15.64
C LYS A 264 12.42 -26.85 16.91
N GLU A 265 12.92 -28.09 16.87
CA GLU A 265 13.50 -28.73 18.07
C GLU A 265 14.77 -28.01 18.53
N ARG A 266 15.60 -27.52 17.59
CA ARG A 266 16.79 -26.71 17.94
C ARG A 266 16.39 -25.38 18.58
N LEU A 267 15.35 -24.72 18.06
CA LEU A 267 14.83 -23.48 18.66
C LEU A 267 14.36 -23.73 20.11
N LYS A 268 13.63 -24.82 20.34
CA LYS A 268 13.20 -25.22 21.69
C LYS A 268 14.36 -25.51 22.63
N GLU A 269 15.35 -26.28 22.20
CA GLU A 269 16.53 -26.62 23.00
C GLU A 269 17.33 -25.38 23.43
N ASN A 270 17.31 -24.33 22.60
CA ASN A 270 17.97 -23.07 22.89
C ASN A 270 17.08 -22.06 23.61
N GLY A 271 15.82 -22.41 23.92
CA GLY A 271 14.87 -21.53 24.59
C GLY A 271 14.60 -20.25 23.79
N ILE A 272 14.44 -20.36 22.47
CA ILE A 272 14.13 -19.24 21.57
C ILE A 272 12.87 -19.54 20.79
N SER A 273 12.02 -18.53 20.68
CA SER A 273 10.87 -18.52 19.79
C SER A 273 11.02 -17.46 18.71
N VAL A 274 10.40 -17.70 17.56
CA VAL A 274 10.28 -16.73 16.48
C VAL A 274 8.82 -16.49 16.19
N ILE A 275 8.44 -15.22 16.06
CA ILE A 275 7.12 -14.82 15.59
C ILE A 275 7.28 -14.02 14.30
N GLY A 276 6.76 -14.58 13.20
CA GLY A 276 6.56 -13.88 11.95
C GLY A 276 5.27 -13.07 11.99
N VAL A 277 5.34 -11.81 11.55
CA VAL A 277 4.22 -10.89 11.51
C VAL A 277 4.03 -10.38 10.09
N ALA A 278 2.85 -10.60 9.52
CA ALA A 278 2.43 -9.95 8.29
C ALA A 278 1.19 -9.09 8.55
N ALA A 279 1.33 -7.77 8.40
CA ALA A 279 0.27 -6.81 8.70
C ALA A 279 0.37 -5.58 7.79
N PRO A 280 -0.71 -4.81 7.54
CA PRO A 280 -0.61 -3.54 6.86
C PRO A 280 0.38 -2.59 7.56
N GLU A 281 1.16 -1.85 6.79
CA GLU A 281 1.93 -0.70 7.27
C GLU A 281 0.99 0.49 7.48
N TRP A 282 0.99 1.07 8.66
CA TRP A 282 0.16 2.23 9.01
C TRP A 282 1.01 3.49 8.99
N THR A 283 1.28 4.05 7.80
CA THR A 283 2.11 5.25 7.58
C THR A 283 3.54 5.23 8.17
N GLY A 284 3.98 4.10 8.71
CA GLY A 284 5.38 3.80 9.00
C GLY A 284 5.58 2.80 10.14
N LEU A 285 6.42 1.80 9.90
CA LEU A 285 7.45 1.46 10.89
C LEU A 285 8.50 2.59 11.01
N GLU A 286 8.42 3.62 10.16
CA GLU A 286 8.95 4.96 10.41
C GLU A 286 7.95 5.79 11.21
N GLY A 287 8.21 5.99 12.50
CA GLY A 287 7.52 7.01 13.28
C GLY A 287 7.70 8.38 12.62
N GLN A 288 6.61 8.96 12.12
CA GLN A 288 6.60 10.37 11.76
C GLN A 288 6.21 11.21 12.98
N PRO A 289 6.91 12.33 13.23
CA PRO A 289 6.67 13.14 14.41
C PRO A 289 5.27 13.75 14.36
N SER A 290 4.53 13.54 15.45
CA SER A 290 3.31 14.28 15.78
C SER A 290 3.51 15.79 15.50
N PRO A 291 2.62 16.45 14.73
CA PRO A 291 2.48 17.88 14.83
C PRO A 291 1.93 18.14 16.23
N ARG A 292 2.79 18.66 17.11
CA ARG A 292 2.36 19.16 18.41
C ARG A 292 1.20 20.14 18.16
N ALA A 293 0.03 19.79 18.68
CA ALA A 293 -1.07 20.73 18.81
C ALA A 293 -0.57 21.91 19.66
N SER A 294 -0.50 23.08 19.04
CA SER A 294 -0.43 24.38 19.73
C SER A 294 -1.82 24.78 20.19
#